data_AF-B3SXP8-F1
#
_entry.id   AF-B3SXP8-F1
#
_cell.length_a   1.000
_cell.length_b   1.000
_cell.length_c   1.000
_cell.angle_alpha   90.00
_cell.angle_beta   90.00
_cell.angle_gamma   90.00
#
_symmetry.space_group_name_H-M   'P 1'
#
loop_
_entity.id
_entity.type
_entity.pdbx_description
1 polymer ?
#
loop_
_entity_poly.entity_id
_entity_poly.type
_entity_poly.pdbx_seq_one_letter_code
_entity_poly.pdbx_strand_id
1 'polypeptide(L)'
;HYPINFVVPCTMIPGGLIMDTVLLLTRNWMITALIGGGAFGLMFYPGNWPIFGPTHLPVVVEGVLLSLADYTGFLYVRTGTPEYVRLIEQGSLRTFCGHTTGIAAFFAAFMSMLEFVLWWYLGAVFCTAFYYNKGAIGRIAEDIDVTAFGEEGFAEG
;
A
#
# COMPACT_ATOMS: atom_id res chain seq x y z
N HIS A 1 -5.31 -27.08 8.44
CA HIS A 1 -4.02 -26.39 8.29
C HIS A 1 -3.86 -25.99 6.84
N TYR A 2 -3.50 -24.72 6.57
CA TYR A 2 -3.30 -24.21 5.21
C TYR A 2 -1.81 -24.19 4.87
N PRO A 3 -1.42 -24.46 3.61
CA PRO A 3 -0.02 -24.45 3.22
C PRO A 3 0.48 -23.00 3.10
N ILE A 4 1.76 -22.77 3.39
CA ILE A 4 2.32 -21.41 3.48
C ILE A 4 2.29 -20.65 2.14
N ASN A 5 2.45 -21.38 1.04
CA ASN A 5 2.36 -20.83 -0.32
C ASN A 5 0.95 -20.31 -0.67
N PHE A 6 -0.08 -20.74 0.05
CA PHE A 6 -1.46 -20.29 -0.15
C PHE A 6 -1.81 -19.05 0.70
N VAL A 7 -1.09 -18.82 1.80
CA VAL A 7 -1.35 -17.71 2.74
C VAL A 7 -0.19 -16.72 2.82
N VAL A 8 0.71 -16.74 1.83
CA VAL A 8 1.86 -15.83 1.76
C VAL A 8 1.38 -14.38 1.57
N PRO A 9 1.91 -13.41 2.34
CA PRO A 9 1.52 -12.01 2.20
C PRO A 9 2.11 -11.40 0.91
N CYS A 10 1.50 -10.30 0.46
CA CYS A 10 2.11 -9.45 -0.56
C CYS A 10 3.33 -8.69 0.01
N THR A 11 4.24 -8.28 -0.87
CA THR A 11 5.37 -7.41 -0.52
C THR A 11 5.10 -5.96 -0.92
N MET A 12 5.38 -5.04 -0.01
CA MET A 12 5.38 -3.59 -0.24
C MET A 12 6.79 -3.00 -0.21
N ILE A 13 7.80 -3.84 0.01
CA ILE A 13 9.20 -3.44 0.24
C ILE A 13 9.76 -2.65 -0.96
N PRO A 14 9.62 -3.10 -2.23
CA PRO A 14 10.21 -2.36 -3.35
C PRO A 14 9.63 -0.95 -3.51
N GLY A 15 8.32 -0.80 -3.33
CA GLY A 15 7.65 0.50 -3.39
C GLY A 15 8.08 1.42 -2.25
N GLY A 16 8.12 0.90 -1.02
CA GLY A 16 8.54 1.64 0.17
C GLY A 16 9.98 2.14 0.07
N LEU A 17 10.92 1.29 -0.38
CA LEU A 17 12.31 1.69 -0.57
C LEU A 17 12.45 2.84 -1.57
N ILE A 18 11.72 2.81 -2.69
CA ILE A 18 11.75 3.90 -3.66
C ILE A 18 11.22 5.18 -3.02
N MET A 19 10.10 5.11 -2.31
CA MET A 19 9.52 6.25 -1.60
C MET A 19 10.50 6.87 -0.60
N ASP A 20 11.14 6.05 0.23
CA ASP A 20 12.14 6.51 1.22
C ASP A 20 13.35 7.13 0.54
N THR A 21 13.86 6.53 -0.55
CA THR A 21 14.99 7.10 -1.30
C THR A 21 14.65 8.44 -1.96
N VAL A 22 13.42 8.60 -2.47
CA VAL A 22 12.98 9.88 -3.06
C VAL A 22 12.88 10.94 -1.97
N LEU A 23 12.31 10.60 -0.81
CA LEU A 23 12.24 11.53 0.32
C LEU A 23 13.63 11.92 0.83
N LEU A 24 14.53 10.95 0.96
CA LEU A 24 15.89 11.19 1.44
C LEU A 24 16.69 12.09 0.49
N LEU A 25 16.60 11.85 -0.83
CA LEU A 25 17.37 12.59 -1.82
C LEU A 25 16.78 13.97 -2.11
N THR A 26 15.46 14.09 -2.18
CA THR A 26 14.80 15.36 -2.55
C THR A 26 14.51 16.24 -1.35
N ARG A 27 14.42 15.64 -0.14
CA ARG A 27 14.00 16.30 1.12
C ARG A 27 12.71 17.09 1.01
N ASN A 28 11.90 16.79 0.01
CA ASN A 28 10.69 17.51 -0.31
C ASN A 28 9.51 16.53 -0.34
N TRP A 29 8.58 16.75 0.58
CA TRP A 29 7.41 15.88 0.74
C TRP A 29 6.49 15.92 -0.48
N MET A 30 6.40 17.05 -1.20
CA MET A 30 5.55 17.20 -2.38
C MET A 30 6.12 16.42 -3.58
N ILE A 31 7.45 16.43 -3.76
CA ILE A 31 8.12 15.61 -4.78
C ILE A 31 7.99 14.11 -4.43
N THR A 32 8.09 13.78 -3.14
CA THR A 32 7.88 12.43 -2.64
C THR A 32 6.45 11.95 -2.88
N ALA A 33 5.45 12.81 -2.67
CA ALA A 33 4.06 12.48 -2.95
C ALA A 33 3.84 12.10 -4.42
N LEU A 34 4.37 12.90 -5.35
CA LEU A 34 4.21 12.69 -6.77
C LEU A 34 5.02 11.49 -7.29
N ILE A 35 6.33 11.50 -7.05
CA ILE A 35 7.25 10.50 -7.62
C ILE A 35 7.31 9.25 -6.75
N GLY A 36 7.49 9.40 -5.43
CA GLY A 36 7.54 8.28 -4.49
C GLY A 36 6.17 7.59 -4.36
N GLY A 37 5.10 8.36 -4.15
CA GLY A 37 3.73 7.87 -4.12
C GLY A 37 3.33 7.19 -5.43
N GLY A 38 3.61 7.81 -6.58
CA GLY A 38 3.35 7.21 -7.89
C GLY A 38 4.14 5.92 -8.13
N ALA A 39 5.44 5.91 -7.83
CA ALA A 39 6.29 4.72 -7.97
C ALA A 39 5.84 3.59 -7.04
N PHE A 40 5.34 3.89 -5.84
CA PHE A 40 4.84 2.89 -4.89
C PHE A 40 3.68 2.07 -5.48
N GLY A 41 2.66 2.74 -6.03
CA GLY A 41 1.53 2.06 -6.65
C GLY A 41 1.90 1.29 -7.91
N LEU A 42 2.81 1.84 -8.72
CA LEU A 42 3.28 1.20 -9.95
C LEU A 42 4.09 -0.08 -9.68
N MET A 43 4.96 -0.05 -8.66
CA MET A 43 5.87 -1.14 -8.34
C MET A 43 5.22 -2.28 -7.56
N PHE A 44 3.97 -2.13 -7.13
CA PHE A 44 3.26 -3.16 -6.38
C PHE A 44 3.14 -4.46 -7.18
N TYR A 45 2.62 -4.43 -8.41
CA TYR A 45 2.46 -5.64 -9.22
C TYR A 45 3.79 -6.27 -9.65
N PRO A 46 4.77 -5.51 -10.20
CA PRO A 46 6.10 -6.05 -10.52
C PRO A 46 6.85 -6.60 -9.30
N GLY A 47 6.76 -5.95 -8.14
CA GLY A 47 7.43 -6.38 -6.91
C GLY A 47 6.89 -7.70 -6.36
N ASN A 48 5.61 -8.00 -6.62
CA ASN A 48 4.94 -9.21 -6.18
C ASN A 48 5.04 -10.37 -7.20
N TRP A 49 5.35 -10.06 -8.46
CA TRP A 49 5.45 -11.08 -9.52
C TRP A 49 6.43 -12.23 -9.24
N PRO A 50 7.62 -12.02 -8.65
CA PRO A 50 8.52 -13.14 -8.32
C PRO A 50 7.94 -14.15 -7.31
N ILE A 51 7.00 -13.71 -6.46
CA ILE A 51 6.36 -14.53 -5.43
C ILE A 51 5.15 -15.26 -6.01
N PHE A 52 4.28 -14.54 -6.72
CA PHE A 52 3.00 -15.08 -7.19
C PHE A 52 3.03 -15.59 -8.64
N GLY A 53 3.99 -15.18 -9.45
CA GLY A 53 4.16 -15.62 -10.85
C GLY A 53 4.06 -17.14 -11.05
N PRO A 54 4.74 -17.97 -10.23
CA PRO A 54 4.62 -19.43 -10.32
C PRO A 54 3.19 -19.96 -10.07
N THR A 55 2.35 -19.25 -9.31
CA THR A 55 0.97 -19.66 -9.03
C THR A 55 0.00 -19.41 -10.19
N HIS A 56 0.42 -18.61 -11.20
CA HIS A 56 -0.33 -18.38 -12.42
C HIS A 56 -0.14 -19.47 -13.49
N LEU A 57 0.68 -20.51 -13.22
CA LEU A 57 0.86 -21.62 -14.14
C LEU A 57 -0.47 -22.34 -14.41
N PRO A 58 -0.79 -22.62 -15.69
CA PRO A 58 -2.00 -23.35 -16.05
C PRO A 58 -1.90 -24.83 -15.65
N VAL A 59 -2.95 -25.35 -15.04
CA VAL A 59 -3.12 -26.76 -14.70
C VAL A 59 -4.48 -27.22 -15.23
N VAL A 60 -4.52 -28.39 -15.86
CA VAL A 60 -5.77 -29.00 -16.29
C VAL A 60 -6.19 -30.02 -15.25
N VAL A 61 -7.35 -29.79 -14.63
CA VAL A 61 -7.94 -30.68 -13.62
C VAL A 61 -9.35 -31.00 -14.07
N GLU A 62 -9.67 -32.29 -14.18
CA GLU A 62 -11.00 -32.76 -14.60
C GLU A 62 -11.50 -32.16 -15.94
N GLY A 63 -10.56 -31.84 -16.84
CA GLY A 63 -10.86 -31.24 -18.14
C GLY A 63 -11.08 -29.71 -18.13
N VAL A 64 -10.96 -29.06 -16.97
CA VAL A 64 -11.07 -27.60 -16.80
C VAL A 64 -9.67 -27.00 -16.65
N LEU A 65 -9.43 -25.88 -17.33
CA LEU A 65 -8.20 -25.09 -17.17
C LEU A 65 -8.32 -24.20 -15.93
N LEU A 66 -7.45 -24.42 -14.96
CA LEU A 66 -7.36 -23.64 -13.72
C LEU A 66 -5.94 -23.09 -13.54
N SER A 67 -5.80 -21.98 -12.83
CA SER A 67 -4.48 -21.58 -12.32
C SER A 67 -4.10 -22.46 -11.12
N LEU A 68 -2.80 -22.61 -10.85
CA LEU A 68 -2.33 -23.30 -9.66
C LEU A 68 -2.85 -22.63 -8.37
N ALA A 69 -3.04 -21.31 -8.38
CA ALA A 69 -3.69 -20.56 -7.30
C ALA A 69 -5.15 -20.99 -7.08
N ASP A 70 -5.94 -21.14 -8.14
CA ASP A 70 -7.34 -21.56 -8.02
C ASP A 70 -7.45 -23.03 -7.61
N TYR A 71 -6.56 -23.88 -8.12
CA TYR A 71 -6.52 -25.29 -7.74
C TYR A 71 -6.19 -25.49 -6.26
N THR A 72 -5.20 -24.77 -5.72
CA THR A 72 -4.91 -24.81 -4.28
C THR A 72 -6.09 -24.29 -3.44
N GLY A 73 -6.80 -23.26 -3.91
CA GLY A 73 -8.03 -22.77 -3.28
C GLY A 73 -9.19 -23.76 -3.29
N PHE A 74 -9.25 -24.64 -4.29
CA PHE A 74 -10.23 -25.73 -4.36
C PHE A 74 -9.86 -26.90 -3.44
N LEU A 75 -8.58 -27.30 -3.41
CA LEU A 75 -8.08 -28.40 -2.57
C LEU A 75 -8.22 -28.10 -1.07
N TYR A 76 -7.92 -26.87 -0.65
CA TYR A 76 -7.95 -26.48 0.75
C TYR A 76 -9.25 -25.76 1.09
N VAL A 77 -10.24 -26.54 1.56
CA VAL A 77 -11.57 -26.04 1.91
C VAL A 77 -11.50 -24.91 2.95
N ARG A 78 -12.17 -23.79 2.62
CA ARG A 78 -12.38 -22.66 3.52
C ARG A 78 -13.86 -22.56 3.87
N THR A 79 -14.21 -23.01 5.07
CA THR A 79 -15.61 -23.18 5.54
C THR A 79 -16.43 -21.88 5.54
N GLY A 80 -15.78 -20.71 5.61
CA GLY A 80 -16.44 -19.39 5.63
C GLY A 80 -16.18 -18.50 4.41
N THR A 81 -15.41 -18.94 3.41
CA THR A 81 -15.07 -18.10 2.24
C THR A 81 -15.25 -18.88 0.93
N PRO A 82 -16.50 -19.04 0.47
CA PRO A 82 -16.78 -19.70 -0.80
C PRO A 82 -16.27 -18.87 -1.98
N GLU A 83 -16.10 -19.51 -3.14
CA GLU A 83 -15.46 -18.92 -4.33
C GLU A 83 -16.12 -17.61 -4.80
N TYR A 84 -17.45 -17.54 -4.77
CA TYR A 84 -18.23 -16.38 -5.22
C TYR A 84 -18.02 -15.11 -4.37
N VAL A 85 -17.40 -15.21 -3.20
CA VAL A 85 -17.05 -14.04 -2.36
C VAL A 85 -15.77 -13.36 -2.87
N ARG A 86 -15.02 -13.99 -3.78
CA ARG A 86 -13.78 -13.43 -4.31
C ARG A 86 -14.05 -12.23 -5.20
N LEU A 87 -13.45 -11.09 -4.86
CA LEU A 87 -13.38 -9.90 -5.69
C LEU A 87 -12.16 -9.98 -6.60
N ILE A 88 -12.30 -10.70 -7.71
CA ILE A 88 -11.27 -10.86 -8.74
C ILE A 88 -11.80 -10.38 -10.10
N GLU A 89 -10.90 -10.21 -11.06
CA GLU A 89 -11.30 -9.86 -12.43
C GLU A 89 -12.13 -10.99 -13.05
N GLN A 90 -13.40 -10.72 -13.40
CA GLN A 90 -14.30 -11.63 -14.12
C GLN A 90 -14.54 -11.21 -15.57
N GLY A 91 -13.78 -10.21 -16.05
CA GLY A 91 -13.99 -9.56 -17.34
C GLY A 91 -15.23 -8.66 -17.33
N SER A 92 -15.25 -7.66 -18.21
CA SER A 92 -16.42 -6.82 -18.45
C SER A 92 -16.55 -6.55 -19.95
N LEU A 93 -17.76 -6.22 -20.41
CA LEU A 93 -17.99 -5.79 -21.80
C LEU A 93 -17.21 -4.53 -22.18
N ARG A 94 -16.63 -3.83 -21.19
CA ARG A 94 -15.85 -2.59 -21.36
C ARG A 94 -14.33 -2.79 -21.19
N THR A 95 -13.86 -3.99 -20.87
CA THR A 95 -12.42 -4.24 -20.66
C THR A 95 -11.73 -4.62 -21.95
N PHE A 96 -10.64 -3.92 -22.28
CA PHE A 96 -9.68 -4.37 -23.27
C PHE A 96 -8.80 -5.46 -22.63
N CYS A 97 -9.09 -6.72 -22.98
CA CYS A 97 -8.39 -7.89 -22.46
C CYS A 97 -6.86 -7.73 -22.63
N GLY A 98 -6.09 -8.06 -21.58
CA GLY A 98 -4.63 -8.01 -21.56
C GLY A 98 -4.02 -6.69 -21.03
N HIS A 99 -4.78 -5.60 -20.93
CA HIS A 99 -4.27 -4.31 -20.42
C HIS A 99 -4.71 -3.98 -18.98
N THR A 100 -5.57 -4.81 -18.38
CA THR A 100 -6.18 -4.54 -17.07
C THR A 100 -5.16 -4.34 -15.96
N THR A 101 -4.09 -5.12 -15.95
CA THR A 101 -3.00 -4.99 -14.96
C THR A 101 -2.31 -3.63 -15.03
N GLY A 102 -2.00 -3.14 -16.24
CA GLY A 102 -1.33 -1.85 -16.42
C GLY A 102 -2.23 -0.67 -16.03
N ILE A 103 -3.52 -0.74 -16.39
CA ILE A 103 -4.51 0.28 -16.04
C ILE A 103 -4.71 0.32 -14.52
N ALA A 104 -4.82 -0.85 -13.88
CA ALA A 104 -4.95 -0.95 -12.42
C ALA A 104 -3.70 -0.42 -11.70
N ALA A 105 -2.51 -0.72 -12.19
CA ALA A 105 -1.26 -0.21 -11.61
C ALA A 105 -1.15 1.32 -11.71
N PHE A 106 -1.54 1.91 -12.86
CA PHE A 106 -1.56 3.36 -13.01
C PHE A 106 -2.62 4.03 -12.13
N PHE A 107 -3.81 3.42 -12.03
CA PHE A 107 -4.86 3.90 -11.14
C PHE A 107 -4.40 3.85 -9.67
N ALA A 108 -3.77 2.75 -9.25
CA ALA A 108 -3.21 2.62 -7.91
C ALA A 108 -2.12 3.68 -7.65
N ALA A 109 -1.25 3.95 -8.64
CA ALA A 109 -0.24 5.00 -8.56
C ALA A 109 -0.86 6.40 -8.38
N PHE A 110 -1.97 6.70 -9.05
CA PHE A 110 -2.66 7.98 -8.85
C PHE A 110 -3.29 8.08 -7.45
N MET A 111 -3.96 7.02 -7.00
CA MET A 111 -4.57 6.99 -5.67
C MET A 111 -3.53 7.07 -4.55
N SER A 112 -2.36 6.43 -4.72
CA SER A 112 -1.28 6.51 -3.72
C SER A 112 -0.66 7.89 -3.60
N MET A 113 -0.64 8.71 -4.67
CA MET A 113 -0.24 10.12 -4.56
C MET A 113 -1.18 10.90 -3.62
N LEU A 114 -2.50 10.72 -3.77
CA LEU A 114 -3.50 11.40 -2.94
C LEU A 114 -3.46 10.92 -1.48
N GLU A 115 -3.35 9.60 -1.30
CA GLU A 115 -3.26 8.97 0.01
C GLU A 115 -2.02 9.44 0.76
N PHE A 116 -0.86 9.54 0.09
CA PHE A 116 0.36 10.07 0.69
C PHE A 116 0.16 11.49 1.24
N VAL A 117 -0.50 12.38 0.48
CA VAL A 117 -0.76 13.76 0.94
C VAL A 117 -1.66 13.76 2.18
N LEU A 118 -2.74 12.96 2.18
CA LEU A 118 -3.63 12.82 3.33
C LEU A 118 -2.88 12.33 4.57
N TRP A 119 -2.11 11.25 4.45
CA TRP A 119 -1.37 10.68 5.57
C TRP A 119 -0.20 11.54 6.03
N TRP A 120 0.40 12.32 5.14
CA TRP A 120 1.42 13.28 5.52
C TRP A 120 0.86 14.33 6.48
N TYR A 121 -0.30 14.92 6.15
CA TYR A 121 -0.96 15.89 7.04
C TYR A 121 -1.46 15.27 8.33
N LEU A 122 -2.02 14.05 8.28
CA LEU A 122 -2.39 13.33 9.50
C LEU A 122 -1.16 13.04 10.37
N GLY A 123 -0.05 12.66 9.77
CA GLY A 123 1.23 12.47 10.46
C GLY A 123 1.69 13.75 11.15
N ALA A 124 1.62 14.89 10.47
CA ALA A 124 1.93 16.18 11.10
C ALA A 124 1.04 16.46 12.32
N VAL A 125 -0.27 16.21 12.23
CA VAL A 125 -1.21 16.36 13.36
C VAL A 125 -0.90 15.41 14.52
N PHE A 126 -0.53 14.16 14.24
CA PHE A 126 -0.16 13.21 15.31
C PHE A 126 1.18 13.54 15.95
N CYS A 127 2.10 14.17 15.21
CA CYS A 127 3.40 14.60 15.71
C CYS A 127 3.34 15.92 16.51
N THR A 128 2.22 16.65 16.51
CA THR A 128 2.05 17.80 17.41
C THR A 128 1.83 17.35 18.85
N ALA A 129 2.70 17.77 19.77
CA ALA A 129 2.55 17.51 21.20
C ALA A 129 1.72 18.64 21.86
N PHE A 130 0.57 18.28 22.42
CA PHE A 130 -0.28 19.20 23.19
C PHE A 130 0.01 19.03 24.69
N TYR A 131 0.47 20.09 25.35
CA TYR A 131 0.64 20.10 26.79
C TYR A 131 -0.30 21.10 27.44
N TYR A 132 -1.03 20.65 28.46
CA TYR A 132 -1.84 21.54 29.29
C TYR A 132 -1.04 21.92 30.52
N ASN A 133 -0.47 23.13 30.50
CA ASN A 133 0.26 23.67 31.64
C ASN A 133 -0.71 24.41 32.58
N LYS A 134 -0.66 24.06 33.87
CA LYS A 134 -1.42 24.75 34.92
C LYS A 134 -0.52 25.77 35.61
N GLY A 135 -0.77 27.05 35.37
CA GLY A 135 -0.02 28.16 35.99
C GLY A 135 -0.29 28.26 37.50
N ALA A 136 0.55 29.03 38.20
CA ALA A 136 0.47 29.22 39.67
C ALA A 136 -0.89 29.76 40.18
N ILE A 137 -1.70 30.36 39.30
CA ILE A 137 -3.02 30.93 39.61
C ILE A 137 -4.16 29.96 39.18
N GLY A 138 -3.83 28.71 38.84
CA GLY A 138 -4.80 27.68 38.44
C GLY A 138 -5.35 27.81 37.02
N ARG A 139 -4.85 28.78 36.23
CA ARG A 139 -5.21 28.94 34.81
C ARG A 139 -4.55 27.81 34.01
N ILE A 140 -5.36 27.04 33.31
CA ILE A 140 -4.90 26.00 32.39
C ILE A 140 -4.69 26.70 31.04
N ALA A 141 -3.46 26.70 30.56
CA ALA A 141 -3.12 27.16 29.21
C ALA A 141 -2.72 25.94 28.39
N GLU A 142 -3.28 25.85 27.19
CA GLU A 142 -2.84 24.88 26.18
C GLU A 142 -1.60 25.45 25.50
N ASP A 143 -0.50 24.70 25.56
CA ASP A 143 0.77 25.06 24.93
C ASP A 143 1.09 24.01 23.87
N ILE A 144 1.37 24.47 22.65
CA ILE A 144 1.68 23.62 21.51
C ILE A 144 3.20 23.63 21.40
N ASP A 145 3.85 22.62 21.96
CA ASP A 145 5.30 22.53 21.88
C ASP A 145 5.69 21.69 20.67
N VAL A 146 6.00 22.38 19.56
CA VAL A 146 6.52 21.79 18.32
C VAL A 146 7.97 21.31 18.52
N THR A 147 8.62 21.56 19.67
CA THR A 147 10.08 21.44 19.82
C THR A 147 10.64 20.23 20.56
N ALA A 148 9.84 19.20 20.87
CA ALA A 148 10.38 17.99 21.52
C ALA A 148 11.11 17.01 20.56
N PHE A 149 11.03 17.21 19.23
CA PHE A 149 11.72 16.41 18.21
C PHE A 149 12.45 17.29 17.17
N GLY A 150 13.42 18.09 17.62
CA GLY A 150 14.58 18.43 16.78
C GLY A 150 14.38 19.28 15.52
N GLU A 151 13.36 20.14 15.44
CA GLU A 151 13.31 21.20 14.41
C GLU A 151 14.16 22.42 14.81
N GLU A 152 15.48 22.25 14.70
CA GLU A 152 16.41 23.38 14.44
C GLU A 152 17.12 23.23 13.08
N GLY A 153 16.61 22.41 12.13
CA GLY A 153 17.43 22.09 10.96
C GLY A 153 16.80 21.51 9.70
N PHE A 154 15.49 21.61 9.48
CA PHE A 154 14.94 21.35 8.14
C PHE A 154 14.63 22.68 7.44
N ALA A 155 15.44 22.98 6.42
CA ALA A 155 15.24 24.16 5.58
C ALA A 155 13.92 24.02 4.82
N GLU A 156 13.00 24.95 5.05
CA GLU A 156 11.97 25.30 4.09
C GLU A 156 12.68 25.80 2.81
N GLY A 157 12.73 24.95 1.79
CA GLY A 157 13.35 25.23 0.48
C GLY A 157 13.01 24.16 -0.54
#